data_AF-A0A5J4Z559-F1
#
_entry.id   AF-A0A5J4Z559-F1
#
_cell.length_a   1.000
_cell.length_b   1.000
_cell.length_c   1.000
_cell.angle_alpha   90.00
_cell.angle_beta   90.00
_cell.angle_gamma   90.00
#
_symmetry.space_group_name_H-M   'P 1'
#
loop_
_entity.id
_entity.type
_entity.pdbx_description
1 polymer ?
#
loop_
_entity_poly.entity_id
_entity_poly.type
_entity_poly.pdbx_seq_one_letter_code
_entity_poly.pdbx_strand_id
1 'polypeptide(L)'
;MSGPTYTRVQKLGLYRAILRAHRAFLGEYEGQRALGDRYVKEEFHRHRNADAKFVAPFLRAWEEYLQVLLERRKHAGAHLEPAQMAALNESQRLQVERLKKIIDGTEATP
;
A
#
# COMPACT_ATOMS: atom_id res chain seq x y z
N MET A 1 4.97 -12.24 -28.91
CA MET A 1 3.74 -11.57 -28.46
C MET A 1 4.11 -10.19 -27.94
N SER A 2 3.62 -9.12 -28.56
CA SER A 2 3.87 -7.76 -28.07
C SER A 2 3.02 -7.53 -26.82
N GLY A 3 3.67 -7.20 -25.69
CA GLY A 3 2.98 -6.88 -24.44
C GLY A 3 2.15 -5.59 -24.54
N PRO A 4 1.37 -5.26 -23.50
CA PRO A 4 0.54 -4.06 -23.49
C PRO A 4 1.42 -2.81 -23.70
N THR A 5 1.00 -1.96 -24.63
CA THR A 5 1.65 -0.67 -24.90
C THR A 5 0.95 0.40 -24.07
N TYR A 6 1.73 1.12 -23.25
CA TYR A 6 1.18 2.13 -22.36
C TYR A 6 1.32 3.53 -22.93
N THR A 7 0.20 4.24 -23.02
CA THR A 7 0.15 5.64 -23.42
C THR A 7 0.74 6.56 -22.33
N ARG A 8 1.15 7.77 -22.74
CA ARG A 8 1.62 8.81 -21.79
C ARG A 8 0.56 9.11 -20.72
N VAL A 9 -0.72 9.09 -21.09
CA VAL A 9 -1.83 9.34 -20.17
C VAL A 9 -1.90 8.26 -19.09
N GLN A 10 -1.79 6.98 -19.46
CA GLN A 10 -1.77 5.87 -18.50
C GLN A 10 -0.60 5.96 -17.53
N LYS A 11 0.62 6.24 -18.04
CA LYS A 11 1.83 6.41 -17.21
C LYS A 11 1.66 7.52 -16.17
N LEU A 12 1.19 8.69 -16.59
CA LEU A 12 0.95 9.84 -15.71
C LEU A 12 -0.23 9.60 -14.77
N GLY A 13 -1.24 8.85 -15.21
CA GLY A 13 -2.38 8.45 -14.39
C GLY A 13 -1.94 7.59 -13.21
N LEU A 14 -1.15 6.55 -13.47
CA LEU A 14 -0.59 5.65 -12.46
C LEU A 14 0.29 6.41 -11.45
N TYR A 15 1.24 7.21 -11.95
CA TYR A 15 2.09 8.06 -11.12
C TYR A 15 1.30 8.92 -10.13
N ARG A 16 0.28 9.64 -10.62
CA ARG A 16 -0.57 10.49 -9.78
C ARG A 16 -1.44 9.69 -8.82
N ALA A 17 -1.91 8.51 -9.23
CA ALA A 17 -2.71 7.63 -8.39
C ALA A 17 -1.91 7.12 -7.19
N ILE A 18 -0.65 6.72 -7.40
CA ILE A 18 0.25 6.28 -6.33
C ILE A 18 0.50 7.40 -5.33
N LEU A 19 0.85 8.61 -5.79
CA LEU A 19 1.08 9.74 -4.88
C LEU A 19 -0.19 10.17 -4.11
N ARG A 20 -1.38 9.98 -4.69
CA ARG A 20 -2.64 10.15 -3.94
C ARG A 20 -2.82 9.06 -2.89
N ALA A 21 -2.52 7.81 -3.22
CA ALA A 21 -2.57 6.70 -2.28
C ALA A 21 -1.60 6.89 -1.11
N HIS A 22 -0.37 7.34 -1.36
CA HIS A 22 0.58 7.69 -0.29
C HIS A 22 0.02 8.74 0.67
N ARG A 23 -0.57 9.82 0.16
CA ARG A 23 -1.19 10.84 1.02
C ARG A 23 -2.36 10.29 1.82
N ALA A 24 -3.16 9.41 1.21
CA ALA A 24 -4.32 8.82 1.87
C ALA A 24 -3.96 7.77 2.93
N PHE A 25 -2.90 6.99 2.73
CA PHE A 25 -2.61 5.81 3.58
C PHE A 25 -1.35 5.94 4.42
N LEU A 26 -0.43 6.80 4.02
CA LEU A 26 0.80 7.10 4.76
C LEU A 26 0.76 8.52 5.34
N GLY A 27 -0.40 9.18 5.33
CA GLY A 27 -0.59 10.54 5.85
C GLY A 27 -0.08 10.70 7.28
N GLU A 28 -0.38 9.73 8.13
CA GLU A 28 0.02 9.66 9.55
C GLU A 28 1.50 9.26 9.74
N TYR A 29 2.10 8.61 8.74
CA TYR A 29 3.48 8.13 8.76
C TYR A 29 4.36 9.01 7.88
N GLU A 30 4.55 10.29 8.28
CA GLU A 30 5.19 11.31 7.44
C GLU A 30 6.56 10.89 6.88
N GLY A 31 7.41 10.25 7.68
CA GLY A 31 8.70 9.75 7.22
C GLY A 31 8.59 8.69 6.11
N GLN A 32 7.62 7.77 6.22
CA GLN A 32 7.38 6.74 5.21
C GLN A 32 6.79 7.34 3.94
N ARG A 33 5.85 8.30 4.08
CA ARG A 33 5.26 9.03 2.96
C ARG A 33 6.33 9.78 2.17
N ALA A 34 7.16 10.57 2.85
CA ALA A 34 8.20 11.37 2.22
C ALA A 34 9.22 10.49 1.47
N LEU A 35 9.65 9.39 2.09
CA LEU A 35 10.56 8.42 1.47
C LEU A 35 9.92 7.79 0.23
N GLY A 36 8.68 7.30 0.36
CA GLY A 36 7.94 6.69 -0.75
C GLY A 36 7.69 7.67 -1.91
N ASP A 37 7.27 8.90 -1.62
CA ASP A 37 7.04 9.93 -2.63
C ASP A 37 8.31 10.25 -3.43
N ARG A 38 9.46 10.35 -2.73
CA ARG A 38 10.76 10.55 -3.39
C ARG A 38 11.09 9.37 -4.29
N TYR A 39 10.95 8.14 -3.79
CA TYR A 39 11.26 6.94 -4.55
C TYR A 39 10.40 6.81 -5.82
N VAL A 40 9.09 7.03 -5.72
CA VAL A 40 8.16 7.04 -6.88
C VAL A 40 8.58 8.09 -7.91
N LYS A 41 8.90 9.31 -7.48
CA LYS A 41 9.35 10.39 -8.37
C LYS A 41 10.60 10.00 -9.13
N GLU A 42 11.60 9.44 -8.45
CA GLU A 42 12.85 9.03 -9.06
C GLU A 42 12.68 7.87 -10.04
N GLU A 43 11.92 6.83 -9.66
CA GLU A 43 11.71 5.65 -10.51
C GLU A 43 10.95 5.99 -11.81
N PHE A 44 9.89 6.80 -11.72
CA PHE A 44 9.17 7.26 -12.91
C PHE A 44 10.00 8.21 -13.76
N HIS A 45 10.90 8.99 -13.16
CA HIS A 45 11.84 9.82 -13.90
C HIS A 45 12.85 8.96 -14.67
N ARG A 46 13.48 7.97 -14.00
CA ARG A 46 14.41 7.02 -14.62
C ARG A 46 13.77 6.26 -15.79
N HIS A 47 12.49 5.91 -15.68
CA HIS A 47 11.77 5.15 -16.70
C HIS A 47 11.10 6.01 -17.79
N ARG A 48 11.28 7.34 -17.77
CA ARG A 48 10.70 8.24 -18.79
C ARG A 48 11.15 7.89 -20.21
N ASN A 49 12.44 7.54 -20.37
CA ASN A 49 13.09 7.27 -21.65
C ASN A 49 13.64 5.83 -21.74
N ALA A 50 13.18 4.92 -20.86
CA ALA A 50 13.61 3.53 -20.89
C ALA A 50 13.09 2.79 -22.13
N ASP A 51 13.81 1.76 -22.56
CA ASP A 51 13.38 0.90 -23.67
C ASP A 51 11.98 0.31 -23.42
N ALA A 52 11.20 0.17 -24.48
CA ALA A 52 9.84 -0.36 -24.42
C ALA A 52 9.75 -1.73 -23.70
N LYS A 53 10.81 -2.54 -23.80
CA LYS A 53 10.92 -3.86 -23.12
C LYS A 53 10.91 -3.75 -21.60
N PHE A 54 11.37 -2.64 -21.03
CA PHE A 54 11.39 -2.40 -19.57
C PHE A 54 10.16 -1.63 -19.09
N VAL A 55 9.54 -0.83 -19.96
CA VAL A 55 8.38 -0.01 -19.59
C VAL A 55 7.17 -0.86 -19.20
N ALA A 56 6.88 -1.92 -19.96
CA ALA A 56 5.72 -2.77 -19.69
C ALA A 56 5.78 -3.51 -18.33
N PRO A 57 6.88 -4.21 -17.98
CA PRO A 57 7.01 -4.83 -16.66
C PRO A 57 7.08 -3.80 -15.52
N PHE A 58 7.74 -2.64 -15.76
CA PHE A 58 7.76 -1.53 -14.79
C PHE A 58 6.34 -1.10 -14.43
N LEU A 59 5.50 -0.76 -15.41
CA LEU A 59 4.16 -0.27 -15.15
C LEU A 59 3.27 -1.31 -14.47
N ARG A 60 3.39 -2.59 -14.86
CA ARG A 60 2.66 -3.68 -14.20
C ARG A 60 3.00 -3.76 -12.71
N ALA A 61 4.29 -3.73 -12.35
CA ALA A 61 4.71 -3.79 -10.96
C ALA A 61 4.16 -2.60 -10.14
N TRP A 62 4.10 -1.41 -10.74
CA TRP A 62 3.53 -0.23 -10.09
C TRP A 62 2.00 -0.25 -9.99
N GLU A 63 1.31 -0.88 -10.94
CA GLU A 63 -0.13 -1.16 -10.85
C GLU A 63 -0.42 -2.13 -9.71
N GLU A 64 0.33 -3.22 -9.60
CA GLU A 64 0.24 -4.19 -8.50
C GLU A 64 0.50 -3.52 -7.15
N TYR A 65 1.55 -2.69 -7.05
CA TYR A 65 1.84 -1.91 -5.85
C TYR A 65 0.67 -0.99 -5.46
N LEU A 66 0.07 -0.30 -6.42
CA LEU A 66 -1.10 0.54 -6.16
C LEU A 66 -2.30 -0.28 -5.66
N GLN A 67 -2.55 -1.46 -6.22
CA GLN A 67 -3.60 -2.35 -5.73
C GLN A 67 -3.36 -2.73 -4.27
N VAL A 68 -2.13 -3.13 -3.92
CA VAL A 68 -1.77 -3.46 -2.52
C VAL A 68 -2.02 -2.28 -1.58
N LEU A 69 -1.67 -1.05 -1.97
CA LEU A 69 -1.96 0.15 -1.19
C LEU A 69 -3.46 0.37 -0.99
N LEU A 70 -4.27 0.17 -2.03
CA LEU A 70 -5.72 0.34 -1.99
C LEU A 70 -6.41 -0.74 -1.16
N GLU A 71 -5.96 -2.00 -1.24
CA GLU A 71 -6.50 -3.09 -0.43
C GLU A 71 -6.16 -2.92 1.05
N ARG A 72 -4.97 -2.43 1.39
CA ARG A 72 -4.62 -2.10 2.79
C ARG A 72 -5.62 -1.14 3.42
N ARG A 73 -6.12 -0.14 2.67
CA ARG A 73 -7.18 0.75 3.15
C ARG A 73 -8.46 0.02 3.50
N LYS A 74 -8.88 -0.94 2.67
CA LYS A 74 -10.15 -1.65 2.90
C LYS A 74 -10.15 -2.44 4.21
N HIS A 75 -8.97 -2.88 4.65
CA HIS A 75 -8.83 -3.71 5.85
C HIS A 75 -8.29 -2.95 7.07
N ALA A 76 -7.62 -1.81 6.90
CA ALA A 76 -7.12 -1.02 8.03
C ALA A 76 -8.28 -0.34 8.77
N GLY A 77 -8.43 -0.66 10.06
CA GLY A 77 -9.50 -0.14 10.93
C GLY A 77 -10.85 -0.84 10.78
N ALA A 78 -10.95 -1.88 9.93
CA ALA A 78 -12.14 -2.72 9.89
C ALA A 78 -12.21 -3.63 11.13
N HIS A 79 -13.41 -3.83 11.66
CA HIS A 79 -13.63 -4.85 12.68
C HIS A 79 -13.28 -6.23 12.14
N LEU A 80 -12.66 -7.07 12.98
CA LEU A 80 -12.45 -8.47 12.64
C LEU A 80 -13.80 -9.17 12.55
N GLU A 81 -14.09 -9.73 11.38
CA GLU A 81 -15.31 -10.51 11.18
C GLU A 81 -15.28 -11.78 12.05
N PRO A 82 -16.44 -12.34 12.46
CA PRO A 82 -16.48 -13.54 13.30
C PRO A 82 -15.68 -14.72 12.75
N ALA A 83 -15.68 -14.90 11.42
CA ALA A 83 -14.89 -15.93 10.75
C ALA A 83 -13.37 -15.69 10.84
N GLN A 84 -12.93 -14.43 10.78
CA GLN A 84 -11.52 -14.07 10.92
C GLN A 84 -11.04 -14.27 12.35
N MET A 85 -11.85 -13.91 13.35
CA MET A 85 -11.59 -14.19 14.77
C MET A 85 -11.47 -15.69 15.05
N ALA A 86 -12.33 -16.51 14.44
CA ALA A 86 -12.29 -17.96 14.57
C ALA A 86 -11.02 -18.57 13.96
N ALA A 87 -10.49 -17.99 12.88
CA ALA A 87 -9.27 -18.44 12.20
C ALA A 87 -7.98 -18.10 12.95
N LEU A 88 -8.02 -17.22 13.96
CA LEU A 88 -6.85 -16.88 14.77
C LEU A 88 -6.44 -18.06 15.66
N ASN A 89 -5.14 -18.30 15.77
CA ASN A 89 -4.58 -19.23 16.76
C ASN A 89 -4.58 -18.61 18.17
N GLU A 90 -4.25 -19.41 19.19
CA GLU A 90 -4.32 -19.00 20.59
C GLU A 90 -3.45 -17.76 20.90
N SER A 91 -2.21 -17.71 20.41
CA SER A 91 -1.32 -16.57 20.66
C SER A 91 -1.81 -15.28 19.98
N GLN A 92 -2.35 -15.39 18.77
CA GLN A 92 -2.95 -14.27 18.05
C GLN A 92 -4.21 -13.74 18.73
N ARG A 93 -5.06 -14.63 19.27
CA ARG A 93 -6.25 -14.22 20.04
C ARG A 93 -5.87 -13.47 21.30
N LEU A 94 -4.87 -13.96 22.04
CA LEU A 94 -4.34 -13.29 23.23
C LEU A 94 -3.77 -11.90 22.90
N GLN A 95 -3.07 -11.78 21.77
CA GLN A 95 -2.55 -10.49 21.30
C GLN A 95 -3.67 -9.51 20.96
N VAL A 96 -4.72 -9.96 20.27
CA VAL A 96 -5.90 -9.12 19.95
C VAL A 96 -6.61 -8.64 21.22
N GLU A 97 -6.83 -9.53 22.19
CA GLU A 97 -7.48 -9.17 23.46
C GLU A 97 -6.65 -8.16 24.26
N ARG A 98 -5.31 -8.30 24.28
CA ARG A 98 -4.41 -7.31 24.88
C ARG A 98 -4.52 -5.95 24.19
N LEU A 99 -4.51 -5.94 22.86
CA LEU A 99 -4.62 -4.71 22.08
C LEU A 99 -5.94 -3.98 22.35
N LYS A 100 -7.06 -4.70 22.50
CA LYS A 100 -8.34 -4.11 22.91
C LYS A 100 -8.24 -3.42 24.26
N LYS A 101 -7.66 -4.09 25.27
CA LYS A 101 -7.48 -3.50 26.61
C LYS A 101 -6.61 -2.25 26.61
N ILE A 102 -5.56 -2.22 25.78
CA ILE A 102 -4.70 -1.04 25.61
C ILE A 102 -5.50 0.11 24.99
N ILE A 103 -6.29 -0.15 23.94
CA ILE A 103 -7.14 0.86 23.29
C ILE A 103 -8.20 1.39 24.25
N ASP A 104 -8.81 0.51 25.06
CA ASP A 104 -9.81 0.87 26.07
C ASP A 104 -9.20 1.52 27.32
N GLY A 105 -7.86 1.69 27.37
CA GLY A 105 -7.15 2.31 28.48
C GLY A 105 -7.10 1.48 29.77
N THR A 106 -7.45 0.19 29.69
CA THR A 106 -7.51 -0.74 30.84
C THR A 106 -6.20 -1.51 31.06
N GLU A 107 -5.24 -1.41 30.13
CA GLU A 107 -3.91 -2.00 30.23
C GLU A 107 -2.87 -1.01 29.67
N ALA A 108 -1.78 -0.77 30.39
CA ALA A 108 -0.72 0.14 29.95
C ALA A 108 0.15 -0.51 28.86
N THR A 109 0.64 0.29 27.91
CA THR A 109 1.63 -0.17 26.92
C THR A 109 2.97 -0.45 27.63
N PRO A 110 3.65 -1.58 27.35
CA PRO A 110 4.95 -1.88 27.94
C PRO A 110 6.05 -0.89 27.54
#